data_AF-A0A962T4M4-F1
#
_entry.id   AF-A0A962T4M4-F1
#
_cell.length_a   1.000
_cell.length_b   1.000
_cell.length_c   1.000
_cell.angle_alpha   90.00
_cell.angle_beta   90.00
_cell.angle_gamma   90.00
#
_symmetry.space_group_name_H-M   'P 1'
#
loop_
_entity.id
_entity.type
_entity.pdbx_description
1 polymer ?
#
loop_
_entity_poly.entity_id
_entity_poly.type
_entity_poly.pdbx_seq_one_letter_code
_entity_poly.pdbx_strand_id
1 'polypeptide(L)'
;MHYVDPLTDFGFKKIFTEPPGQPLLISLLNDVLALSEPITAVRLENLEQLPDTPAQRRMVYDLLCVDRLGRTVLVEVQRAHQTYFKDRTLFYASQLLRRQGQAGADWNYRLQPVYVIAILKEALTKAAFRRVTLKDEANAVFYDKFGLVFIEMPSFGKTVDELETHRDRWLYFLKHAGELEAMPTIFKDDVIERAFTMAELYALSPEDRQRYDEELKHYRDALNMLDTAREQGRQEGRQEGRQEGRQE
;
A
#
# COMPACT_ATOMS: atom_id res chain seq x y z
N MET A 1 13.98 18.48 3.20
CA MET A 1 13.18 17.54 2.41
C MET A 1 13.22 17.99 0.96
N HIS A 2 13.80 17.18 0.08
CA HIS A 2 13.84 17.46 -1.36
C HIS A 2 12.74 16.72 -2.14
N TYR A 3 12.23 15.62 -1.58
CA TYR A 3 11.22 14.79 -2.21
C TYR A 3 9.97 14.64 -1.34
N VAL A 4 8.84 14.40 -2.00
CA VAL A 4 7.56 13.99 -1.42
C VAL A 4 7.71 12.58 -0.86
N ASP A 5 7.16 12.32 0.33
CA ASP A 5 7.08 10.98 0.89
C ASP A 5 6.12 10.11 0.04
N PRO A 6 6.60 9.05 -0.64
CA PRO A 6 5.76 8.22 -1.51
C PRO A 6 4.64 7.48 -0.77
N LEU A 7 4.71 7.39 0.56
CA LEU A 7 3.74 6.69 1.39
C LEU A 7 2.70 7.63 2.02
N THR A 8 2.59 8.87 1.53
CA THR A 8 1.41 9.72 1.74
C THR A 8 0.40 9.50 0.61
N ASP A 9 -0.87 9.83 0.85
CA ASP A 9 -1.92 9.71 -0.18
C ASP A 9 -1.59 10.59 -1.38
N PHE A 10 -1.16 11.84 -1.12
CA PHE A 10 -0.70 12.77 -2.15
C PHE A 10 0.51 12.20 -2.90
N GLY A 11 1.55 11.77 -2.19
CA GLY A 11 2.79 11.31 -2.81
C GLY A 11 2.61 10.07 -3.66
N PHE A 12 1.89 9.07 -3.16
CA PHE A 12 1.63 7.85 -3.89
C PHE A 12 0.85 8.13 -5.19
N LYS A 13 -0.20 8.94 -5.12
CA LYS A 13 -1.00 9.32 -6.29
C LYS A 13 -0.19 10.16 -7.26
N LYS A 14 0.57 11.15 -6.77
CA LYS A 14 1.42 12.01 -7.59
C LYS A 14 2.40 11.20 -8.43
N ILE A 15 3.08 10.24 -7.80
CA ILE A 15 4.14 9.46 -8.45
C ILE A 15 3.56 8.39 -9.40
N PHE A 16 2.52 7.65 -8.98
CA PHE A 16 2.10 6.44 -9.69
C PHE A 16 0.84 6.60 -10.54
N THR A 17 0.00 7.62 -10.27
CA THR A 17 -1.31 7.77 -10.94
C THR A 17 -1.36 8.93 -11.92
N GLU A 18 -0.65 10.03 -11.66
CA GLU A 18 -0.57 11.16 -12.58
C GLU A 18 0.37 10.86 -13.76
N PRO A 19 0.08 11.29 -14.99
CA PRO A 19 1.03 11.19 -16.09
C PRO A 19 2.34 11.96 -15.80
N PRO A 20 3.52 11.38 -16.08
CA PRO A 20 3.77 10.13 -16.80
C PRO A 20 4.02 8.91 -15.89
N GLY A 21 3.38 8.79 -14.72
CA GLY A 21 3.66 7.80 -13.67
C GLY A 21 3.23 6.36 -13.93
N GLN A 22 2.39 6.09 -14.93
CA GLN A 22 1.93 4.72 -15.25
C GLN A 22 3.06 3.70 -15.50
N PRO A 23 4.16 4.00 -16.23
CA PRO A 23 5.30 3.10 -16.37
C PRO A 23 6.00 2.81 -15.03
N LEU A 24 6.00 3.76 -14.09
CA LEU A 24 6.54 3.56 -12.73
C LEU A 24 5.69 2.53 -11.97
N LEU A 25 4.37 2.70 -12.05
CA LEU A 25 3.42 1.76 -11.45
C LEU A 25 3.60 0.36 -12.05
N ILE A 26 3.64 0.23 -13.38
CA ILE A 26 3.83 -1.06 -14.05
C ILE A 26 5.13 -1.73 -13.61
N SER A 27 6.22 -0.96 -13.52
CA SER A 27 7.51 -1.43 -13.04
C SER A 27 7.43 -1.97 -11.60
N LEU A 28 6.85 -1.19 -10.68
CA LEU A 28 6.64 -1.60 -9.29
C LEU A 28 5.78 -2.88 -9.19
N LEU A 29 4.66 -2.93 -9.93
CA LEU A 29 3.75 -4.07 -9.89
C LEU A 29 4.42 -5.37 -10.37
N ASN A 30 5.22 -5.30 -11.43
CA ASN A 30 5.94 -6.46 -11.95
C ASN A 30 6.96 -7.02 -10.94
N ASP A 31 7.68 -6.15 -10.24
CA ASP A 31 8.65 -6.55 -9.22
C ASP A 31 8.00 -7.15 -7.96
N VAL A 32 6.85 -6.61 -7.58
CA VAL A 32 6.13 -7.03 -6.38
C VAL A 32 5.36 -8.33 -6.63
N LEU A 33 4.69 -8.46 -7.77
CA LEU A 33 3.84 -9.60 -8.07
C LEU A 33 4.60 -10.78 -8.68
N ALA A 34 5.68 -10.52 -9.43
CA ALA A 34 6.46 -11.53 -10.14
C ALA A 34 5.57 -12.53 -10.91
N LEU A 35 4.66 -11.98 -11.73
CA LEU A 35 3.70 -12.75 -12.51
C LEU A 35 4.40 -13.50 -13.64
N SER A 36 3.82 -14.62 -14.08
CA SER A 36 4.33 -15.41 -15.21
C SER A 36 4.38 -14.60 -16.51
N GLU A 37 3.35 -13.80 -16.76
CA GLU A 37 3.29 -12.84 -17.85
C GLU A 37 3.38 -11.41 -17.30
N PRO A 38 4.34 -10.59 -17.75
CA PRO A 38 4.52 -9.25 -17.23
C PRO A 38 3.34 -8.34 -17.57
N ILE A 39 3.05 -7.39 -16.69
CA ILE A 39 2.13 -6.30 -16.92
C ILE A 39 2.80 -5.34 -17.91
N THR A 40 2.12 -5.05 -19.02
CA THR A 40 2.62 -4.15 -20.08
C THR A 40 1.84 -2.84 -20.17
N ALA A 41 0.63 -2.81 -19.64
CA ALA A 41 -0.19 -1.62 -19.52
C ALA A 41 -1.25 -1.84 -18.43
N VAL A 42 -1.65 -0.75 -17.79
CA VAL A 42 -2.72 -0.73 -16.78
C VAL A 42 -3.70 0.40 -17.09
N ARG A 43 -4.96 0.17 -16.78
CA ARG A 43 -6.01 1.18 -16.72
C ARG A 43 -6.36 1.42 -15.26
N LEU A 44 -6.24 2.65 -14.81
CA LEU A 44 -6.69 3.04 -13.48
C LEU A 44 -8.23 2.98 -13.41
N GLU A 45 -8.75 2.46 -12.32
CA GLU A 45 -10.18 2.34 -12.04
C GLU A 45 -10.64 3.46 -11.09
N ASN A 46 -11.95 3.71 -11.06
CA ASN A 46 -12.52 4.60 -10.07
C ASN A 46 -12.30 4.04 -8.65
N LEU A 47 -11.63 4.85 -7.82
CA LEU A 47 -11.24 4.54 -6.45
C LEU A 47 -12.41 4.62 -5.47
N GLU A 48 -13.46 5.35 -5.84
CA GLU A 48 -14.65 5.50 -5.02
C GLU A 48 -15.64 4.38 -5.32
N GLN A 49 -15.78 3.45 -4.37
CA GLN A 49 -16.92 2.55 -4.41
C GLN A 49 -18.14 3.29 -3.90
N LEU A 50 -19.09 3.54 -4.82
CA LEU A 50 -20.44 3.86 -4.42
C LEU A 50 -20.99 2.65 -3.65
N PRO A 51 -21.52 2.86 -2.43
CA PRO A 51 -22.23 1.83 -1.70
C PRO A 51 -23.33 1.21 -2.58
N ASP A 52 -23.41 -0.12 -2.68
CA ASP A 52 -24.57 -0.77 -3.33
C ASP A 52 -25.87 -0.51 -2.53
N THR A 53 -25.73 -0.19 -1.24
CA THR A 53 -26.81 0.22 -0.35
C THR A 53 -26.36 1.38 0.54
N PRO A 54 -27.27 2.26 1.01
CA PRO A 54 -26.92 3.38 1.90
C PRO A 54 -26.24 2.97 3.23
N ALA A 55 -26.34 1.69 3.61
CA ALA A 55 -25.72 1.13 4.81
C ALA A 55 -24.25 0.68 4.59
N GLN A 56 -23.80 0.54 3.34
CA GLN A 56 -22.42 0.15 3.05
C GLN A 56 -21.48 1.35 3.22
N ARG A 57 -20.37 1.13 3.94
CA ARG A 57 -19.35 2.15 4.16
C ARG A 57 -18.64 2.44 2.84
N ARG A 58 -18.55 3.71 2.46
CA ARG A 58 -17.77 4.16 1.29
C ARG A 58 -16.32 3.69 1.45
N MET A 59 -15.79 3.04 0.42
CA MET A 59 -14.40 2.62 0.36
C MET A 59 -13.69 3.50 -0.65
N VAL A 60 -12.58 4.08 -0.21
CA VAL A 60 -11.68 4.85 -1.05
C VAL A 60 -10.38 4.06 -1.07
N TYR A 61 -10.08 3.48 -2.22
CA TYR A 61 -8.81 2.78 -2.44
C TYR A 61 -7.71 3.79 -2.75
N ASP A 62 -6.47 3.48 -2.38
CA ASP A 62 -5.34 4.33 -2.77
C ASP A 62 -5.07 4.20 -4.27
N LEU A 63 -5.09 2.97 -4.79
CA LEU A 63 -4.93 2.69 -6.21
C LEU A 63 -5.60 1.37 -6.60
N LEU A 64 -6.51 1.43 -7.58
CA LEU A 64 -7.09 0.25 -8.23
C LEU A 64 -6.80 0.31 -9.72
N CYS A 65 -6.30 -0.78 -10.31
CA CYS A 65 -6.07 -0.86 -11.74
C CYS A 65 -6.37 -2.25 -12.31
N VAL A 66 -6.60 -2.29 -13.62
CA VAL A 66 -6.79 -3.52 -14.39
C VAL A 66 -5.81 -3.53 -15.55
N ASP A 67 -5.13 -4.65 -15.77
CA ASP A 67 -4.20 -4.79 -16.88
C ASP A 67 -4.86 -5.31 -18.17
N ARG A 68 -4.09 -5.44 -19.25
CA ARG A 68 -4.59 -5.94 -20.54
C ARG A 68 -5.09 -7.38 -20.53
N LEU A 69 -4.66 -8.19 -19.55
CA LEU A 69 -5.09 -9.58 -19.39
C LEU A 69 -6.32 -9.68 -18.47
N GLY A 70 -6.87 -8.56 -18.02
CA GLY A 70 -8.04 -8.52 -17.13
C GLY A 70 -7.71 -8.78 -15.66
N ARG A 71 -6.43 -8.76 -15.28
CA ARG A 71 -5.97 -8.93 -13.90
C ARG A 71 -6.22 -7.63 -13.12
N THR A 72 -6.96 -7.73 -12.03
CA THR A 72 -7.23 -6.61 -11.14
C THR A 72 -6.17 -6.53 -10.06
N VAL A 73 -5.56 -5.35 -9.88
CA VAL A 73 -4.58 -5.09 -8.82
C VAL A 73 -5.05 -3.91 -7.98
N LEU A 74 -5.21 -4.15 -6.68
CA LEU A 74 -5.43 -3.14 -5.66
C LEU A 74 -4.12 -2.90 -4.90
N VAL A 75 -3.71 -1.65 -4.79
CA VAL A 75 -2.59 -1.23 -3.93
C VAL A 75 -3.14 -0.34 -2.82
N GLU A 76 -2.76 -0.67 -1.59
CA GLU A 76 -3.19 -0.02 -0.36
C GLU A 76 -1.96 0.40 0.46
N VAL A 77 -1.90 1.67 0.86
CA VAL A 77 -0.86 2.24 1.70
C VAL A 77 -1.42 2.50 3.10
N GLN A 78 -1.06 1.65 4.05
CA GLN A 78 -1.53 1.76 5.43
C GLN A 78 -0.53 2.51 6.31
N ARG A 79 -0.89 3.74 6.70
CA ARG A 79 -0.02 4.64 7.49
C ARG A 79 -0.10 4.50 9.01
N ALA A 80 -1.13 3.83 9.53
CA ALA A 80 -1.39 3.71 10.96
C ALA A 80 -1.78 2.28 11.35
N HIS A 81 -1.54 1.90 12.61
CA HIS A 81 -2.02 0.63 13.13
C HIS A 81 -3.51 0.43 12.90
N GLN A 82 -3.88 -0.77 12.45
CA GLN A 82 -5.26 -1.22 12.52
C GLN A 82 -5.29 -2.69 12.94
N THR A 83 -5.97 -2.98 14.05
CA THR A 83 -6.06 -4.33 14.63
C THR A 83 -6.53 -5.38 13.62
N TYR A 84 -7.54 -5.05 12.83
CA TYR A 84 -8.19 -5.94 11.87
C TYR A 84 -7.72 -5.70 10.43
N PHE A 85 -6.45 -5.33 10.23
CA PHE A 85 -5.95 -5.00 8.89
C PHE A 85 -6.06 -6.19 7.93
N LYS A 86 -5.74 -7.41 8.39
CA LYS A 86 -5.88 -8.64 7.57
C LYS A 86 -7.32 -8.88 7.14
N ASP A 87 -8.27 -8.72 8.06
CA ASP A 87 -9.70 -8.83 7.78
C ASP A 87 -10.14 -7.79 6.76
N ARG A 88 -9.66 -6.54 6.88
CA ARG A 88 -9.92 -5.47 5.92
C ARG A 88 -9.38 -5.80 4.52
N THR A 89 -8.15 -6.31 4.44
CA THR A 89 -7.56 -6.74 3.16
C THR A 89 -8.39 -7.84 2.51
N LEU A 90 -8.79 -8.86 3.26
CA LEU A 90 -9.65 -9.94 2.77
C LEU A 90 -11.03 -9.43 2.36
N PHE A 91 -11.60 -8.53 3.15
CA PHE A 91 -12.88 -7.90 2.85
C PHE A 91 -12.80 -7.15 1.51
N TYR A 92 -11.78 -6.32 1.28
CA TYR A 92 -11.59 -5.63 0.00
C TYR A 92 -11.39 -6.61 -1.16
N ALA A 93 -10.56 -7.63 -0.98
CA ALA A 93 -10.33 -8.63 -2.02
C ALA A 93 -11.63 -9.38 -2.40
N SER A 94 -12.47 -9.72 -1.41
CA SER A 94 -13.77 -10.34 -1.64
C SER A 94 -14.74 -9.45 -2.43
N GLN A 95 -14.72 -8.14 -2.19
CA GLN A 95 -15.53 -7.20 -2.98
C GLN A 95 -15.05 -7.14 -4.43
N LEU A 96 -13.74 -7.14 -4.66
CA LEU A 96 -13.18 -7.19 -6.02
C LEU A 96 -13.58 -8.46 -6.77
N LEU A 97 -13.60 -9.61 -6.08
CA LEU A 97 -14.08 -10.87 -6.67
C LEU A 97 -15.59 -10.82 -6.96
N ARG A 98 -16.40 -10.34 -6.01
CA ARG A 98 -17.85 -10.21 -6.15
C ARG A 98 -18.24 -9.35 -7.35
N ARG A 99 -17.53 -8.24 -7.59
CA ARG A 99 -17.80 -7.29 -8.68
C ARG A 99 -17.64 -7.88 -10.08
N GLN A 100 -16.96 -9.03 -10.21
CA GLN A 100 -16.84 -9.72 -11.49
C GLN A 100 -18.09 -10.53 -11.83
N GLY A 101 -19.00 -10.71 -10.88
CA GLY A 101 -20.30 -11.35 -11.11
C GLY A 101 -21.12 -10.58 -12.13
N GLN A 102 -21.67 -11.31 -13.09
CA GLN A 102 -22.57 -10.74 -14.10
C GLN A 102 -24.00 -11.21 -13.81
N ALA A 103 -24.97 -10.33 -14.04
CA ALA A 103 -26.39 -10.68 -13.92
C ALA A 103 -26.82 -11.56 -15.10
N GLY A 104 -27.76 -12.48 -14.85
CA GLY A 104 -28.31 -13.38 -15.87
C GLY A 104 -27.79 -14.81 -15.75
N ALA A 105 -28.42 -15.72 -16.49
CA ALA A 105 -28.16 -17.16 -16.41
C ALA A 105 -26.82 -17.59 -17.05
N ASP A 106 -26.20 -16.73 -17.85
CA ASP A 106 -25.00 -17.06 -18.64
C ASP A 106 -23.69 -16.91 -17.85
N TRP A 107 -23.73 -16.37 -16.64
CA TRP A 107 -22.53 -16.23 -15.83
C TRP A 107 -22.09 -17.58 -15.26
N ASN A 108 -20.90 -18.02 -15.66
CA ASN A 108 -20.36 -19.35 -15.34
C ASN A 108 -19.33 -19.36 -14.20
N TYR A 109 -19.28 -18.31 -13.38
CA TYR A 109 -18.32 -18.16 -12.26
C TYR A 109 -16.83 -18.14 -12.66
N ARG A 110 -16.51 -17.93 -13.94
CA ARG A 110 -15.11 -17.80 -14.39
C ARG A 110 -14.54 -16.43 -13.99
N LEU A 111 -13.92 -16.38 -12.80
CA LEU A 111 -13.27 -15.19 -12.27
C LEU A 111 -11.95 -14.87 -12.99
N GLN A 112 -11.69 -13.58 -13.20
CA GLN A 112 -10.39 -13.01 -13.55
C GLN A 112 -9.48 -12.88 -12.31
N PRO A 113 -8.14 -12.84 -12.49
CA PRO A 113 -7.21 -12.74 -11.37
C PRO A 113 -7.35 -11.47 -10.55
N VAL A 114 -7.20 -11.58 -9.23
CA VAL A 114 -7.22 -10.47 -8.27
C VAL A 114 -5.99 -10.51 -7.39
N TYR A 115 -5.26 -9.39 -7.34
CA TYR A 115 -4.11 -9.21 -6.47
C TYR A 115 -4.31 -8.00 -5.56
N VAL A 116 -3.95 -8.12 -4.29
CA VAL A 116 -3.93 -6.99 -3.36
C VAL A 116 -2.52 -6.83 -2.81
N ILE A 117 -1.96 -5.63 -2.96
CA ILE A 117 -0.65 -5.25 -2.43
C ILE A 117 -0.91 -4.27 -1.29
N ALA A 118 -0.46 -4.62 -0.09
CA ALA A 118 -0.57 -3.80 1.11
C ALA A 118 0.82 -3.33 1.54
N ILE A 119 1.07 -2.02 1.46
CA ILE A 119 2.30 -1.36 1.88
C ILE A 119 2.07 -0.76 3.26
N LEU A 120 2.78 -1.24 4.27
CA LEU A 120 2.50 -0.93 5.67
C LEU A 120 3.62 -0.10 6.29
N LYS A 121 3.27 1.03 6.92
CA LYS A 121 4.19 1.79 7.80
C LYS A 121 4.34 1.18 9.19
N GLU A 122 3.54 0.19 9.53
CA GLU A 122 3.68 -0.60 10.77
C GLU A 122 3.87 -2.08 10.46
N ALA A 123 4.66 -2.75 11.28
CA ALA A 123 4.92 -4.17 11.12
C ALA A 123 3.74 -4.99 11.68
N LEU A 124 3.22 -5.93 10.88
CA LEU A 124 2.32 -6.98 11.35
C LEU A 124 3.10 -8.17 11.89
N THR A 125 4.33 -8.34 11.41
CA THR A 125 5.23 -9.43 11.73
C THR A 125 6.69 -8.93 11.79
N LYS A 126 7.67 -9.72 11.33
CA LYS A 126 9.08 -9.34 11.25
C LYS A 126 9.65 -9.47 9.82
N ALA A 127 8.80 -9.70 8.82
CA ALA A 127 9.22 -9.91 7.44
C ALA A 127 8.93 -8.66 6.60
N ALA A 128 9.94 -8.13 5.91
CA ALA A 128 9.80 -6.98 5.02
C ALA A 128 8.84 -7.24 3.85
N PHE A 129 8.77 -8.49 3.40
CA PHE A 129 7.98 -8.89 2.25
C PHE A 129 7.34 -10.26 2.51
N ARG A 130 6.03 -10.37 2.28
CA ARG A 130 5.29 -11.63 2.36
C ARG A 130 4.33 -11.74 1.20
N ARG A 131 4.36 -12.89 0.53
CA ARG A 131 3.33 -13.29 -0.43
C ARG A 131 2.44 -14.36 0.20
N VAL A 132 1.13 -14.20 0.07
CA VAL A 132 0.11 -15.13 0.59
C VAL A 132 -0.72 -15.63 -0.59
N THR A 133 -0.85 -16.95 -0.69
CA THR A 133 -1.52 -17.67 -1.79
C THR A 133 -2.46 -18.73 -1.22
N LEU A 134 -3.50 -19.13 -1.97
CA LEU A 134 -4.40 -20.21 -1.57
C LEU A 134 -3.77 -21.58 -1.89
N LYS A 135 -3.65 -22.42 -0.88
CA LYS A 135 -3.00 -23.73 -0.97
C LYS A 135 -3.81 -24.79 -0.23
N ASP A 136 -3.61 -26.04 -0.61
CA ASP A 136 -4.15 -27.19 0.12
C ASP A 136 -3.26 -27.60 1.31
N GLU A 137 -3.67 -28.65 2.04
CA GLU A 137 -2.94 -29.19 3.19
C GLU A 137 -1.55 -29.73 2.82
N ALA A 138 -1.36 -30.15 1.56
CA ALA A 138 -0.08 -30.60 1.02
C ALA A 138 0.81 -29.44 0.51
N ASN A 139 0.39 -28.19 0.74
CA ASN A 139 1.08 -26.97 0.31
C ASN A 139 1.15 -26.80 -1.22
N ALA A 140 0.31 -27.52 -1.98
CA ALA A 140 0.11 -27.31 -3.40
C ALA A 140 -0.81 -26.12 -3.65
N VAL A 141 -0.58 -25.38 -4.74
CA VAL A 141 -1.42 -24.21 -5.08
C VAL A 141 -2.81 -24.69 -5.48
N PHE A 142 -3.81 -24.31 -4.68
CA PHE A 142 -5.21 -24.67 -4.91
C PHE A 142 -5.87 -23.72 -5.91
N TYR A 143 -5.54 -22.43 -5.83
CA TYR A 143 -6.07 -21.38 -6.71
C TYR A 143 -5.01 -20.32 -6.98
N ASP A 144 -4.67 -20.14 -8.26
CA ASP A 144 -3.56 -19.31 -8.73
C ASP A 144 -3.97 -17.90 -9.19
N LYS A 145 -5.28 -17.65 -9.33
CA LYS A 145 -5.85 -16.35 -9.73
C LYS A 145 -6.12 -15.41 -8.54
N PHE A 146 -5.56 -15.69 -7.36
CA PHE A 146 -5.67 -14.82 -6.19
C PHE A 146 -4.36 -14.76 -5.43
N GLY A 147 -3.93 -13.55 -5.08
CA GLY A 147 -2.73 -13.36 -4.26
C GLY A 147 -2.78 -12.09 -3.42
N LEU A 148 -2.20 -12.17 -2.23
CA LEU A 148 -1.96 -11.01 -1.38
C LEU A 148 -0.47 -10.81 -1.23
N VAL A 149 -0.03 -9.55 -1.25
CA VAL A 149 1.35 -9.17 -0.95
C VAL A 149 1.32 -8.16 0.18
N PHE A 150 2.08 -8.44 1.24
CA PHE A 150 2.30 -7.51 2.34
C PHE A 150 3.76 -7.05 2.31
N ILE A 151 3.94 -5.75 2.31
CA ILE A 151 5.25 -5.10 2.32
C ILE A 151 5.33 -4.26 3.60
N GLU A 152 6.13 -4.71 4.56
CA GLU A 152 6.23 -4.12 5.90
C GLU A 152 7.46 -3.21 5.98
N MET A 153 7.28 -1.90 5.75
CA MET A 153 8.37 -0.91 5.69
C MET A 153 9.29 -0.91 6.93
N PRO A 154 8.78 -1.06 8.18
CA PRO A 154 9.66 -1.13 9.34
C PRO A 154 10.61 -2.33 9.33
N SER A 155 10.23 -3.42 8.67
CA SER A 155 11.05 -4.64 8.56
C SER A 155 12.05 -4.59 7.41
N PHE A 156 11.96 -3.60 6.50
CA PHE A 156 12.93 -3.40 5.42
C PHE A 156 14.12 -2.57 5.90
N GLY A 157 15.25 -3.21 6.21
CA GLY A 157 16.42 -2.56 6.81
C GLY A 157 17.61 -2.32 5.87
N LYS A 158 17.49 -2.65 4.59
CA LYS A 158 18.61 -2.56 3.64
C LYS A 158 19.02 -1.10 3.38
N THR A 159 20.32 -0.84 3.47
CA THR A 159 20.98 0.39 3.02
C THR A 159 21.18 0.39 1.50
N VAL A 160 21.63 1.52 0.93
CA VAL A 160 21.89 1.67 -0.51
C VAL A 160 22.84 0.59 -1.06
N ASP A 161 23.88 0.27 -0.30
CA ASP A 161 24.90 -0.71 -0.71
C ASP A 161 24.42 -2.17 -0.63
N GLU A 162 23.30 -2.41 0.07
CA GLU A 162 22.71 -3.75 0.27
C GLU A 162 21.54 -4.02 -0.71
N LEU A 163 21.27 -3.10 -1.64
CA LEU A 163 20.21 -3.24 -2.65
C LEU A 163 20.66 -4.19 -3.76
N GLU A 164 20.17 -5.43 -3.72
CA GLU A 164 20.57 -6.49 -4.64
C GLU A 164 19.58 -6.65 -5.80
N THR A 165 18.29 -6.38 -5.55
CA THR A 165 17.21 -6.58 -6.52
C THR A 165 16.54 -5.26 -6.90
N HIS A 166 15.91 -5.20 -8.07
CA HIS A 166 15.11 -4.04 -8.48
C HIS A 166 13.91 -3.80 -7.54
N ARG A 167 13.37 -4.88 -6.94
CA ARG A 167 12.41 -4.77 -5.84
C ARG A 167 13.01 -4.06 -4.62
N ASP A 168 14.23 -4.40 -4.21
CA ASP A 168 14.89 -3.69 -3.09
C ASP A 168 15.01 -2.20 -3.38
N ARG A 169 15.31 -1.82 -4.62
CA ARG A 169 15.37 -0.43 -5.08
C ARG A 169 14.01 0.28 -4.93
N TRP A 170 12.92 -0.36 -5.37
CA TRP A 170 11.58 0.18 -5.16
C TRP A 170 11.21 0.31 -3.68
N LEU A 171 11.52 -0.70 -2.85
CA LEU A 171 11.23 -0.65 -1.42
C LEU A 171 12.05 0.43 -0.72
N TYR A 172 13.30 0.62 -1.12
CA TYR A 172 14.16 1.70 -0.63
C TYR A 172 13.59 3.06 -1.00
N PHE A 173 13.20 3.27 -2.27
CA PHE A 173 12.56 4.51 -2.72
C PHE A 173 11.31 4.81 -1.90
N LEU A 174 10.37 3.85 -1.80
CA LEU A 174 9.13 4.01 -1.05
C LEU A 174 9.39 4.37 0.42
N LYS A 175 10.39 3.74 1.05
CA LYS A 175 10.68 3.96 2.47
C LYS A 175 11.40 5.28 2.73
N HIS A 176 12.37 5.65 1.90
CA HIS A 176 13.36 6.68 2.23
C HIS A 176 13.26 7.96 1.41
N ALA A 177 12.57 7.98 0.25
CA ALA A 177 12.60 9.15 -0.64
C ALA A 177 12.26 10.47 0.07
N GLY A 178 11.21 10.49 0.91
CA GLY A 178 10.81 11.69 1.65
C GLY A 178 11.86 12.22 2.66
N GLU A 179 12.83 11.41 3.05
CA GLU A 179 13.89 11.74 4.01
C GLU A 179 15.20 12.15 3.31
N LEU A 180 15.35 11.86 2.01
CA LEU A 180 16.58 12.10 1.27
C LEU A 180 16.72 13.56 0.85
N GLU A 181 17.98 14.02 0.84
CA GLU A 181 18.38 15.32 0.28
C GLU A 181 18.73 15.21 -1.20
N ALA A 182 19.24 14.05 -1.63
CA ALA A 182 19.58 13.78 -3.01
C ALA A 182 19.35 12.31 -3.35
N MET A 183 19.04 12.03 -4.62
CA MET A 183 18.93 10.68 -5.15
C MET A 183 20.29 9.96 -5.11
N PRO A 184 20.37 8.74 -4.52
CA PRO A 184 21.57 7.93 -4.57
C PRO A 184 21.94 7.54 -6.01
N THR A 185 23.23 7.50 -6.31
CA THR A 185 23.74 7.29 -7.68
C THR A 185 23.39 5.92 -8.27
N ILE A 186 23.08 4.92 -7.44
CA ILE A 186 22.64 3.59 -7.88
C ILE A 186 21.32 3.63 -8.68
N PHE A 187 20.51 4.67 -8.50
CA PHE A 187 19.24 4.85 -9.21
C PHE A 187 19.41 5.56 -10.55
N LYS A 188 20.61 6.02 -10.91
CA LYS A 188 20.85 6.69 -12.19
C LYS A 188 20.61 5.73 -13.35
N ASP A 189 19.95 6.22 -14.40
CA ASP A 189 19.53 5.47 -15.60
C ASP A 189 18.51 4.34 -15.30
N ASP A 190 18.01 4.25 -14.07
CA ASP A 190 16.95 3.35 -13.63
C ASP A 190 15.58 4.01 -13.81
N VAL A 191 14.52 3.21 -13.96
CA VAL A 191 13.13 3.74 -14.01
C VAL A 191 12.76 4.51 -12.74
N ILE A 192 13.38 4.17 -11.60
CA ILE A 192 13.21 4.84 -10.31
C ILE A 192 13.80 6.25 -10.31
N GLU A 193 14.76 6.59 -11.19
CA GLU A 193 15.22 7.97 -11.38
C GLU A 193 14.06 8.91 -11.70
N ARG A 194 13.17 8.46 -12.59
CA ARG A 194 11.96 9.21 -12.96
C ARG A 194 10.98 9.31 -11.79
N ALA A 195 10.94 8.31 -10.91
CA ALA A 195 10.14 8.38 -9.69
C ALA A 195 10.67 9.45 -8.73
N PHE A 196 11.99 9.59 -8.60
CA PHE A 196 12.60 10.71 -7.87
C PHE A 196 12.25 12.05 -8.50
N THR A 197 12.33 12.19 -9.83
CA THR A 197 11.92 13.42 -10.54
C THR A 197 10.46 13.78 -10.25
N MET A 198 9.55 12.80 -10.30
CA MET A 198 8.13 13.03 -10.00
C MET A 198 7.88 13.37 -8.53
N ALA A 199 8.76 12.95 -7.63
CA ALA A 199 8.68 13.25 -6.21
C ALA A 199 9.31 14.60 -5.83
N GLU A 200 9.99 15.31 -6.73
CA GLU A 200 10.69 16.56 -6.38
C GLU A 200 9.73 17.64 -5.86
N LEU A 201 9.97 18.10 -4.63
CA LEU A 201 9.12 19.09 -3.97
C LEU A 201 9.15 20.46 -4.64
N TYR A 202 10.28 20.82 -5.27
CA TYR A 202 10.42 22.09 -5.98
C TYR A 202 9.67 22.11 -7.31
N ALA A 203 9.32 20.94 -7.87
CA ALA A 203 8.54 20.81 -9.08
C ALA A 203 7.02 20.88 -8.82
N LEU A 204 6.59 20.88 -7.54
CA LEU A 204 5.18 21.00 -7.20
C LEU A 204 4.66 22.41 -7.48
N SER A 205 3.42 22.49 -7.97
CA SER A 205 2.68 23.74 -8.01
C SER A 205 2.43 24.25 -6.58
N PRO A 206 2.16 25.55 -6.37
CA PRO A 206 1.79 26.08 -5.06
C PRO A 206 0.58 25.35 -4.43
N GLU A 207 -0.39 24.95 -5.26
CA GLU A 207 -1.58 24.21 -4.84
C GLU A 207 -1.23 22.78 -4.42
N ASP A 208 -0.41 22.07 -5.20
CA ASP A 208 0.09 20.73 -4.87
C ASP A 208 0.89 20.75 -3.57
N ARG A 209 1.75 21.76 -3.42
CA ARG A 209 2.56 21.98 -2.23
C ARG A 209 1.68 22.19 -1.01
N GLN A 210 0.66 23.03 -1.11
CA GLN A 210 -0.29 23.27 -0.03
C GLN A 210 -1.02 21.98 0.36
N ARG A 211 -1.55 21.22 -0.62
CA ARG A 211 -2.23 19.94 -0.36
C ARG A 211 -1.32 18.96 0.37
N TYR A 212 -0.06 18.85 -0.05
CA TYR A 212 0.92 17.99 0.60
C TYR A 212 1.24 18.44 2.03
N ASP A 213 1.49 19.73 2.25
CA ASP A 213 1.81 20.27 3.58
C ASP A 213 0.61 20.13 4.55
N GLU A 214 -0.62 20.30 4.07
CA GLU A 214 -1.86 20.04 4.81
C GLU A 214 -1.98 18.56 5.20
N GLU A 215 -1.72 17.63 4.27
CA GLU A 215 -1.74 16.20 4.55
C GLU A 215 -0.71 15.81 5.64
N LEU A 216 0.50 16.35 5.55
CA LEU A 216 1.55 16.13 6.55
C LEU A 216 1.14 16.68 7.91
N LYS A 217 0.52 17.86 7.96
CA LYS A 217 0.00 18.44 9.20
C LYS A 217 -1.06 17.55 9.83
N HIS A 218 -2.07 17.13 9.06
CA HIS A 218 -3.12 16.24 9.55
C HIS A 218 -2.57 14.91 10.07
N TYR A 219 -1.58 14.34 9.39
CA TYR A 219 -0.93 13.12 9.84
C TYR A 219 -0.18 13.31 11.17
N ARG A 220 0.57 14.40 11.32
CA ARG A 220 1.27 14.72 12.58
C ARG A 220 0.30 14.92 13.73
N ASP A 221 -0.80 15.64 13.49
CA ASP A 221 -1.85 15.84 14.48
C ASP A 221 -2.47 14.51 14.90
N ALA A 222 -2.75 13.60 13.95
CA ALA A 222 -3.26 12.26 14.22
C ALA A 222 -2.29 11.40 15.05
N LEU A 223 -0.99 11.45 14.76
CA LEU A 223 0.03 10.75 15.55
C LEU A 223 0.11 11.29 16.98
N ASN A 224 0.11 12.62 17.15
CA ASN A 224 0.13 13.24 18.48
C ASN A 224 -1.09 12.85 19.32
N MET A 225 -2.28 12.78 18.71
CA MET A 225 -3.49 12.29 19.36
C MET A 225 -3.37 10.81 19.76
N LEU A 226 -2.84 9.97 18.88
CA LEU A 226 -2.63 8.54 19.15
C LEU A 226 -1.64 8.33 20.30
N ASP A 227 -0.55 9.08 20.33
CA ASP A 227 0.45 8.98 21.40
C ASP A 227 -0.10 9.48 22.74
N THR A 228 -0.91 10.54 22.72
CA THR A 228 -1.63 11.00 23.92
C THR A 228 -2.57 9.92 24.45
N ALA A 229 -3.36 9.28 23.57
CA ALA A 229 -4.27 8.20 23.95
C ALA A 229 -3.51 6.97 24.49
N ARG A 230 -2.38 6.62 23.89
CA ARG A 230 -1.50 5.52 24.37
C ARG A 230 -0.93 5.82 25.76
N GLU A 231 -0.51 7.05 26.01
CA GLU A 231 0.01 7.46 27.31
C GLU A 231 -1.08 7.44 28.39
N GLN A 232 -2.28 7.95 28.08
CA GLN A 232 -3.43 7.87 28.97
C GLN A 232 -3.80 6.42 29.30
N GLY A 233 -3.91 5.54 28.30
CA GLY A 233 -4.21 4.13 28.52
C GLY A 233 -3.14 3.40 29.35
N ARG A 234 -1.86 3.78 29.23
CA ARG A 234 -0.80 3.26 30.11
C ARG A 234 -0.95 3.75 31.55
N GLN A 235 -1.37 4.99 31.75
CA GLN A 235 -1.59 5.54 33.08
C GLN A 235 -2.79 4.87 33.77
N GLU A 236 -3.89 4.69 33.05
CA GLU A 236 -5.09 3.97 33.52
C GLU A 236 -4.74 2.53 33.90
N GLY A 237 -4.09 1.77 33.01
CA GLY A 237 -3.70 0.39 33.31
C GLY A 237 -2.72 0.25 34.49
N ARG A 238 -1.85 1.25 34.71
CA ARG A 238 -1.00 1.31 35.92
C ARG A 238 -1.80 1.57 37.19
N GLN A 239 -2.88 2.36 37.11
CA GLN A 239 -3.75 2.62 38.26
C GLN A 239 -4.59 1.39 38.59
N GLU A 240 -5.19 0.74 37.59
CA GLU A 240 -5.96 -0.50 37.74
C GLU A 240 -5.11 -1.61 38.36
N GLY A 241 -3.92 -1.89 37.80
CA GLY A 241 -3.02 -2.91 38.37
C GLY A 241 -2.55 -2.61 39.81
N ARG A 242 -2.44 -1.33 40.20
CA ARG A 242 -2.17 -0.94 41.59
C ARG A 242 -3.36 -1.16 42.52
N GLN A 243 -4.59 -1.04 42.00
CA GLN A 243 -5.80 -1.31 42.78
C GLN A 243 -6.01 -2.81 42.95
N GLU A 244 -5.83 -3.60 41.89
CA GLU A 244 -5.94 -5.07 41.93
C GLU A 244 -4.88 -5.68 42.86
N GLY A 245 -3.61 -5.30 42.74
CA GLY A 245 -2.55 -5.79 43.63
C GLY A 245 -2.61 -5.30 45.08
N ARG A 246 -3.56 -4.41 45.43
CA ARG A 246 -3.88 -4.04 46.83
C ARG A 246 -5.07 -4.83 47.38
N GLN A 247 -5.84 -5.49 46.51
CA GLN A 247 -6.98 -6.33 46.86
C GLN A 247 -6.59 -7.81 46.99
N GLU A 248 -5.41 -8.20 46.46
CA GLU A 248 -4.72 -9.47 46.75
C GLU A 248 -3.92 -9.41 48.07
#